data_AF-A0A522MH82-F1
#
_entry.id   AF-A0A522MH82-F1
#
_cell.length_a   1.000
_cell.length_b   1.000
_cell.length_c   1.000
_cell.angle_alpha   90.00
_cell.angle_beta   90.00
_cell.angle_gamma   90.00
#
_symmetry.space_group_name_H-M   'P 1'
#
loop_
_entity.id
_entity.type
_entity.pdbx_description
1 polymer ?
#
loop_
_entity_poly.entity_id
_entity_poly.type
_entity_poly.pdbx_seq_one_letter_code
_entity_poly.pdbx_strand_id
1 'polypeptide(L)' 'MMYHYWTGAAGYGFTHWIMFAVMAALLIYPIGRILMRMGLSPFWAVLAFVPLLNVLGLWIVAFMAWPRGGADIPGYPPR' A
#
# COMPACT_ATOMS: atom_id res chain seq x y z
N MET A 1 14.36 -6.99 39.04
CA MET A 1 13.18 -6.75 38.18
C MET A 1 13.17 -5.27 37.81
N MET A 2 13.56 -4.93 36.58
CA MET A 2 13.43 -3.57 36.05
C MET A 2 11.99 -3.41 35.56
N TYR A 3 11.24 -2.55 36.23
CA TYR A 3 9.92 -2.13 35.75
C TYR A 3 10.11 -1.29 34.50
N HIS A 4 9.35 -1.65 33.47
CA HIS A 4 9.26 -0.96 32.19
C HIS A 4 8.96 0.54 32.37
N TYR A 5 9.92 1.41 32.02
CA TYR A 5 9.60 2.79 31.59
C TYR A 5 9.13 2.74 30.13
N TRP A 6 8.03 2.01 29.89
CA TRP A 6 7.39 1.94 28.58
C TRP A 6 6.71 3.27 28.21
N THR A 7 6.55 4.20 29.16
CA THR A 7 5.90 5.50 28.98
C THR A 7 6.56 6.63 29.78
N GLY A 8 7.89 6.75 29.72
CA GLY A 8 8.59 7.94 30.20
C GLY A 8 8.47 9.08 29.19
N ALA A 9 7.74 10.13 29.51
CA ALA A 9 7.54 11.30 28.67
C ALA A 9 8.87 11.92 28.19
N ALA A 10 9.18 11.82 26.89
CA ALA A 10 10.29 12.56 26.27
C ALA A 10 10.04 12.84 24.78
N GLY A 11 8.91 13.47 24.44
CA GLY A 11 8.64 14.05 23.12
C GLY A 11 8.53 13.05 21.96
N TYR A 12 7.68 13.36 20.98
CA TYR A 12 7.82 12.78 19.65
C TYR A 12 9.08 13.38 18.99
N GLY A 13 10.26 12.97 19.47
CA GLY A 13 11.54 13.42 18.95
C GLY A 13 11.74 12.98 17.50
N PHE A 14 12.77 13.51 16.85
CA PHE A 14 13.10 13.20 15.45
C PHE A 14 13.10 11.70 15.12
N THR A 15 13.59 10.85 16.05
CA THR A 15 13.60 9.39 15.92
C THR A 15 12.19 8.78 15.78
N HIS A 16 11.19 9.32 16.49
CA HIS A 16 9.81 8.85 16.38
C HIS A 16 9.27 9.07 14.96
N TRP A 17 9.49 10.26 14.40
CA TRP A 17 9.06 10.60 13.04
C TRP A 17 9.79 9.80 11.96
N ILE A 18 11.08 9.53 12.14
CA ILE A 18 11.82 8.63 11.24
C ILE A 18 11.21 7.22 11.28
N MET A 19 11.00 6.67 12.47
CA MET A 19 10.42 5.33 12.59
C MET A 19 9.04 5.26 11.94
N PHE A 20 8.20 6.29 12.17
CA PHE A 20 6.90 6.40 11.53
C PHE A 20 7.01 6.45 10.00
N ALA A 21 7.93 7.27 9.46
CA ALA A 21 8.16 7.35 8.02
C ALA A 21 8.65 6.03 7.41
N VAL A 22 9.53 5.31 8.11
CA VAL A 22 10.00 3.97 7.69
C VAL A 22 8.84 2.98 7.66
N MET A 23 8.01 2.93 8.71
CA MET A 23 6.83 2.06 8.73
C MET A 23 5.82 2.41 7.63
N ALA A 24 5.58 3.70 7.41
CA ALA A 24 4.71 4.16 6.33
C ALA A 24 5.25 3.75 4.96
N ALA A 25 6.56 3.90 4.71
CA ALA A 25 7.21 3.48 3.46
C ALA A 25 7.12 1.96 3.25
N LEU A 26 7.32 1.16 4.31
CA LEU A 26 7.16 -0.30 4.26
C LEU A 26 5.75 -0.74 3.89
N LEU A 27 4.73 0.06 4.21
CA LEU A 27 3.35 -0.21 3.85
C LEU A 27 2.99 0.31 2.44
N ILE A 28 3.40 1.55 2.11
CA ILE A 28 3.15 2.18 0.80
C ILE A 28 3.83 1.41 -0.32
N TYR A 29 5.07 0.99 -0.12
CA TYR A 29 5.89 0.36 -1.16
C TYR A 29 5.22 -0.88 -1.79
N PRO A 30 4.83 -1.93 -1.04
CA PRO A 30 4.19 -3.11 -1.62
C PRO A 30 2.84 -2.78 -2.25
N ILE A 31 2.03 -1.92 -1.62
CA ILE A 31 0.72 -1.50 -2.16
C ILE A 31 0.91 -0.78 -3.51
N GLY A 32 1.85 0.16 -3.59
CA GLY A 32 2.20 0.88 -4.81
C GLY A 32 2.71 -0.06 -5.90
N ARG A 33 3.51 -1.07 -5.56
CA ARG A 33 3.97 -2.10 -6.51
C ARG A 33 2.81 -2.93 -7.08
N ILE A 34 1.82 -3.28 -6.26
CA ILE A 34 0.61 -3.98 -6.70
C ILE A 34 -0.21 -3.09 -7.65
N LEU A 35 -0.43 -1.83 -7.28
CA LEU A 35 -1.14 -0.85 -8.09
C LEU A 35 -0.49 -0.66 -9.48
N MET A 36 0.83 -0.54 -9.53
CA MET A 36 1.55 -0.41 -10.81
C MET A 36 1.39 -1.64 -11.71
N ARG A 37 1.30 -2.86 -11.15
CA ARG A 37 1.03 -4.07 -11.95
C ARG A 37 -0.37 -4.05 -12.57
N MET A 38 -1.31 -3.34 -11.96
CA MET A 38 -2.65 -3.14 -12.48
C MET A 38 -2.76 -1.95 -13.45
N GLY A 39 -1.65 -1.26 -13.74
CA GLY A 39 -1.63 -0.05 -14.57
C GLY A 39 -2.08 1.22 -13.84
N LEU A 40 -2.18 1.18 -12.50
CA LEU A 40 -2.57 2.31 -11.68
C LEU A 40 -1.36 3.04 -11.13
N SER A 41 -1.55 4.33 -10.85
CA SER A 41 -0.52 5.16 -10.25
C SER A 41 -0.19 4.69 -8.81
N PRO A 42 1.11 4.55 -8.43
CA PRO A 42 1.49 4.12 -7.09
C PRO A 42 1.06 5.12 -6.00
N PHE A 43 0.73 6.37 -6.35
CA PHE A 43 0.22 7.37 -5.40
C PHE A 43 -1.10 6.96 -4.73
N TRP A 44 -1.89 6.08 -5.36
CA TRP A 44 -3.11 5.54 -4.76
C TRP A 44 -2.84 4.71 -3.48
N ALA A 45 -1.60 4.30 -3.23
CA ALA A 45 -1.22 3.59 -2.01
C ALA A 45 -1.43 4.44 -0.74
N VAL A 46 -1.41 5.77 -0.84
CA VAL A 46 -1.62 6.65 0.32
C VAL A 46 -3.04 6.55 0.89
N LEU A 47 -4.01 6.10 0.08
CA LEU A 47 -5.38 5.90 0.56
C LEU A 47 -5.45 4.86 1.68
N ALA A 48 -4.47 3.97 1.77
CA ALA A 48 -4.40 2.94 2.81
C ALA A 48 -4.35 3.52 4.23
N PHE A 49 -3.88 4.77 4.41
CA PHE A 49 -3.81 5.42 5.73
C PHE A 49 -5.13 6.05 6.18
N VAL A 50 -6.10 6.23 5.28
CA VAL A 50 -7.39 6.84 5.60
C VAL A 50 -8.47 5.78 5.52
N PRO A 51 -9.05 5.30 6.64
CA PRO A 51 -9.92 4.12 6.65
C PRO A 51 -11.04 4.13 5.60
N LEU A 52 -11.76 5.25 5.47
CA LEU A 52 -12.86 5.38 4.49
C LEU A 52 -12.35 5.36 3.04
N LEU A 53 -11.25 6.07 2.76
CA LEU A 53 -10.67 6.10 1.42
C LEU A 53 -10.01 4.76 1.07
N ASN A 54 -9.49 4.03 2.05
CA ASN A 54 -8.94 2.69 1.85
C ASN A 54 -10.03 1.73 1.37
N VAL A 55 -11.19 1.73 2.05
CA VAL A 55 -12.35 0.91 1.64
C VAL A 55 -12.81 1.29 0.22
N LEU A 56 -12.92 2.58 -0.08
CA LEU A 56 -13.27 3.04 -1.44
C LEU A 56 -12.21 2.64 -2.48
N GLY A 57 -10.92 2.74 -2.15
CA GLY A 57 -9.83 2.34 -3.03
C GLY A 57 -9.86 0.84 -3.32
N LEU A 58 -10.07 0.02 -2.30
CA LEU A 58 -10.26 -1.43 -2.45
C LEU A 58 -11.52 -1.76 -3.25
N TRP A 59 -12.61 -1.02 -3.04
CA TRP A 59 -13.85 -1.16 -3.80
C TRP A 59 -13.58 -0.89 -5.28
N ILE A 60 -12.97 0.24 -5.62
CA ILE A 60 -12.59 0.56 -7.01
C ILE A 60 -11.70 -0.54 -7.61
N VAL A 61 -10.67 -1.01 -6.88
CA VAL A 61 -9.78 -2.11 -7.32
C VAL A 61 -10.54 -3.41 -7.57
N ALA A 62 -11.53 -3.73 -6.74
CA ALA A 62 -12.34 -4.94 -6.90
C ALA A 62 -13.19 -4.93 -8.19
N PHE A 63 -13.65 -3.75 -8.62
CA PHE A 63 -14.47 -3.58 -9.83
C PHE A 63 -13.66 -3.26 -11.10
N MET A 64 -12.35 -2.99 -10.98
CA MET A 64 -11.50 -2.74 -12.14
C MET A 64 -11.21 -4.02 -12.93
N ALA A 65 -11.11 -3.87 -14.25
CA ALA A 65 -10.70 -4.96 -15.12
C ALA A 65 -9.24 -5.32 -14.84
N TRP A 66 -9.00 -6.59 -14.50
CA TRP A 66 -7.66 -7.08 -14.25
C TRP A 66 -6.87 -7.18 -15.57
N PRO A 67 -5.57 -6.81 -15.59
CA PRO A 67 -4.74 -6.99 -16.76
C PRO A 67 -4.72 -8.46 -17.17
N ARG A 68 -5.20 -8.77 -18.37
CA ARG A 68 -5.15 -10.13 -18.92
C ARG A 68 -3.71 -10.42 -19.33
N GLY A 69 -3.00 -11.21 -18.53
CA GLY A 69 -1.69 -11.73 -18.91
C GLY A 69 -1.84 -12.80 -19.99
N GLY A 70 -1.55 -12.45 -21.24
CA GLY A 70 -1.27 -13.43 -22.30
C GLY A 70 -2.41 -13.78 -23.27
N ALA A 71 -3.08 -12.78 -23.85
CA ALA A 71 -4.01 -13.02 -24.97
C ALA A 71 -3.39 -12.77 -26.36
N ASP A 72 -2.15 -12.31 -26.43
CA ASP A 72 -1.40 -12.08 -27.67
C ASP A 72 -0.25 -13.08 -27.85
N ILE A 73 -0.50 -14.37 -27.61
CA ILE A 73 0.37 -15.40 -28.17
C ILE A 73 0.03 -15.47 -29.67
N PRO A 74 0.96 -15.14 -30.59
CA PRO A 74 0.71 -15.24 -32.02
C PRO A 74 0.32 -16.69 -32.36
N GLY A 75 -0.93 -16.92 -32.79
CA GLY A 75 -1.46 -18.24 -33.16
C GLY A 75 -2.53 -18.85 -32.25
N TYR A 76 -3.00 -18.17 -31.20
CA TYR A 76 -4.12 -18.68 -30.40
C TYR A 76 -5.49 -18.28 -31.01
N PRO A 77 -6.40 -19.22 -31.31
CA PRO A 77 -7.72 -18.89 -31.86
C PRO A 77 -8.63 -18.23 -30.80
N PRO A 78 -9.51 -17.30 -31.19
CA PRO A 78 -10.49 -16.69 -30.28
C PRO A 78 -11.48 -17.73 -29.76
N ARG A 79 -11.82 -17.65 -28.47
CA ARG A 79 -12.84 -18.48 -27.80
C ARG A 79 -14.22 -17.85 -27.95
#